data_AF-A0A965Y6W5-F1
#
_entry.id   AF-A0A965Y6W5-F1
#
_cell.length_a   1.000
_cell.length_b   1.000
_cell.length_c   1.000
_cell.angle_alpha   90.00
_cell.angle_beta   90.00
_cell.angle_gamma   90.00
#
_symmetry.space_group_name_H-M   'P 1'
#
loop_
_entity.id
_entity.type
_entity.pdbx_description
1 polymer ?
#
loop_
_entity_poly.entity_id
_entity_poly.type
_entity_poly.pdbx_seq_one_letter_code
_entity_poly.pdbx_strand_id
1 'polypeptide(L)' 'MSLLIGALTMGSILALMALGVFLTFRIFGFADLATDSILTLGAATAAVLMVRGVSPVVAMFAATVSGMLA' A
#
# COMPACT_ATOMS: atom_id res chain seq x y z
N MET A 1 4.59 -25.80 6.70
CA MET A 1 3.15 -25.44 6.70
C MET A 1 2.91 -23.93 6.79
N SER A 2 3.75 -23.13 7.46
CA SER A 2 3.60 -21.66 7.52
C SER A 2 3.78 -20.96 6.17
N LEU A 3 4.74 -21.39 5.35
CA LEU A 3 5.04 -20.80 4.05
C LEU A 3 3.89 -20.95 3.03
N LEU A 4 3.25 -22.12 2.99
CA LEU A 4 2.12 -22.37 2.08
C LEU A 4 0.91 -21.49 2.42
N ILE A 5 0.60 -21.39 3.71
CA ILE A 5 -0.49 -20.53 4.21
C ILE A 5 -0.17 -19.06 3.92
N GLY A 6 1.04 -18.60 4.26
CA GLY A 6 1.44 -17.21 4.00
C GLY A 6 1.44 -16.84 2.52
N ALA A 7 1.90 -17.74 1.64
CA ALA A 7 1.86 -17.55 0.19
C ALA A 7 0.41 -17.47 -0.33
N LEU A 8 -0.49 -18.34 0.15
CA LEU A 8 -1.92 -18.27 -0.20
C LEU A 8 -2.58 -16.99 0.31
N THR A 9 -2.27 -16.54 1.53
CA THR A 9 -2.82 -15.30 2.08
C THR A 9 -2.37 -14.09 1.25
N MET A 10 -1.07 -13.93 0.99
CA MET A 10 -0.59 -12.81 0.19
C MET A 10 -1.05 -12.89 -1.26
N GLY A 11 -1.06 -14.08 -1.86
CA GLY A 11 -1.59 -14.28 -3.22
C GLY A 11 -3.06 -13.90 -3.33
N SER A 12 -3.87 -14.24 -2.32
CA SER A 12 -5.30 -13.90 -2.30
C SER A 12 -5.54 -12.39 -2.16
N ILE A 13 -4.75 -11.70 -1.32
CA ILE A 13 -4.82 -10.25 -1.16
C ILE A 13 -4.41 -9.54 -2.47
N LEU A 14 -3.28 -9.95 -3.06
CA LEU A 14 -2.77 -9.35 -4.29
C LEU A 14 -3.67 -9.64 -5.50
N ALA A 15 -4.35 -10.79 -5.54
CA ALA A 15 -5.33 -11.10 -6.59
C ALA A 15 -6.54 -10.15 -6.54
N LEU A 16 -7.06 -9.84 -5.34
CA LEU A 16 -8.14 -8.88 -5.18
C LEU A 16 -7.71 -7.46 -5.57
N MET A 17 -6.49 -7.06 -5.21
CA MET A 17 -5.92 -5.77 -5.59
C MET A 17 -5.79 -5.64 -7.12
N ALA A 18 -5.24 -6.66 -7.78
CA ALA A 18 -5.09 -6.70 -9.24
C ALA A 18 -6.45 -6.64 -9.96
N LEU A 19 -7.49 -7.25 -9.39
CA LEU A 19 -8.85 -7.17 -9.92
C LEU A 19 -9.41 -5.74 -9.89
N GLY A 20 -9.13 -4.97 -8.83
CA GLY A 20 -9.48 -3.55 -8.75
C GLY A 20 -8.84 -2.73 -9.86
N VAL A 21 -7.53 -2.88 -10.05
CA VAL A 21 -6.78 -2.20 -11.13
C VAL A 21 -7.32 -2.59 -12.51
N PHE A 22 -7.65 -3.86 -12.72
CA PHE A 22 -8.24 -4.35 -13.96
C PHE A 22 -9.61 -3.71 -14.26
N LEU A 23 -10.48 -3.56 -13.25
CA LEU A 23 -11.77 -2.88 -13.43
C LEU A 23 -11.58 -1.43 -13.88
N THR A 24 -10.68 -0.68 -13.24
CA THR A 24 -10.45 0.72 -13.59
C THR A 24 -9.86 0.86 -15.00
N PHE A 25 -8.92 -0.03 -15.37
CA PHE A 25 -8.43 -0.14 -16.75
C PHE A 25 -9.54 -0.42 -17.75
N ARG A 26 -10.49 -1.30 -17.41
CA ARG A 26 -11.59 -1.68 -18.31
C ARG A 26 -12.58 -0.54 -18.53
N ILE A 27 -12.81 0.28 -17.50
CA ILE A 27 -13.77 1.39 -17.52
C ILE A 27 -13.16 2.63 -18.17
N PHE A 28 -11.98 3.06 -17.71
CA PHE A 28 -11.38 4.34 -18.09
C PHE A 28 -10.34 4.22 -19.21
N GLY A 29 -9.90 3.01 -19.55
CA GLY A 29 -8.89 2.77 -20.58
C GLY A 29 -7.44 3.06 -20.13
N PHE A 30 -7.23 3.43 -18.86
CA PHE A 30 -5.91 3.65 -18.27
C PHE A 30 -5.78 2.98 -16.89
N ALA A 31 -4.53 2.68 -16.51
CA ALA A 31 -4.21 2.13 -15.20
C ALA A 31 -4.42 3.20 -14.12
N ASP A 32 -5.40 3.02 -13.25
CA ASP A 32 -5.40 3.79 -12.00
C ASP A 32 -4.51 3.07 -10.97
N LEU A 33 -3.24 3.51 -10.92
CA LEU A 33 -2.23 3.02 -9.99
C LEU A 33 -1.98 3.99 -8.83
N ALA A 34 -2.78 5.07 -8.71
CA ALA A 34 -2.58 6.08 -7.66
C ALA A 34 -2.67 5.47 -6.26
N THR A 35 -3.55 4.47 -6.09
CA THR A 35 -3.73 3.80 -4.80
C THR A 35 -2.47 3.01 -4.38
N ASP A 36 -1.74 2.41 -5.33
CA ASP A 36 -0.50 1.68 -5.06
C ASP A 36 0.64 2.62 -4.65
N SER A 37 0.79 3.79 -5.28
CA SER A 37 1.84 4.76 -4.94
C SER A 37 1.57 5.47 -3.60
N ILE A 38 0.32 5.82 -3.32
CA ILE A 38 -0.09 6.47 -2.06
C ILE A 38 0.18 5.56 -0.86
N LEU A 39 -0.18 4.27 -0.95
CA LEU A 39 0.05 3.29 0.11
C LEU A 39 1.54 3.01 0.32
N THR A 40 2.31 2.85 -0.76
CA THR A 40 3.75 2.58 -0.67
C THR A 40 4.53 3.75 -0.08
N LEU A 41 4.21 4.99 -0.45
CA LEU A 41 4.85 6.17 0.12
C LEU A 41 4.49 6.36 1.60
N GLY A 42 3.22 6.17 1.97
CA GLY A 42 2.78 6.20 3.36
C GLY A 42 3.49 5.15 4.22
N ALA A 43 3.55 3.90 3.74
CA ALA A 43 4.23 2.81 4.46
C ALA A 43 5.75 3.06 4.59
N ALA A 44 6.41 3.53 3.52
CA ALA A 44 7.84 3.85 3.54
C ALA A 44 8.15 4.98 4.53
N THR A 45 7.35 6.04 4.54
CA THR A 45 7.56 7.18 5.45
C THR A 45 7.30 6.79 6.91
N ALA A 46 6.25 6.01 7.19
CA ALA A 46 6.01 5.45 8.51
C ALA A 46 7.20 4.59 8.99
N ALA A 47 7.69 3.68 8.14
CA ALA A 47 8.81 2.80 8.47
C ALA A 47 10.10 3.58 8.75
N VAL A 48 10.44 4.56 7.90
CA VAL A 48 11.64 5.40 8.09
C VAL A 48 11.55 6.20 9.40
N LEU A 49 10.39 6.75 9.73
CA LEU A 49 10.19 7.52 10.96
C LEU A 49 10.26 6.62 12.21
N MET A 50 9.68 5.42 12.16
CA MET A 50 9.76 4.45 13.26
C MET A 50 11.20 3.97 13.49
N VAL A 51 11.96 3.68 12.41
CA VAL A 51 13.38 3.31 12.51
C VAL A 51 14.22 4.43 13.13
N ARG A 52 13.84 5.70 12.90
CA ARG A 52 14.49 6.87 13.50
C ARG A 52 14.04 7.17 14.95
N GLY A 53 13.20 6.35 15.55
CA GLY A 53 12.75 6.51 16.93
C GLY A 53 11.65 7.55 17.14
N VAL A 54 10.97 7.99 16.08
CA VAL A 54 9.83 8.89 16.17
C VAL A 54 8.62 8.12 16.74
N SER A 55 7.80 8.80 17.56
CA SER A 55 6.62 8.17 18.15
C SER A 55 5.66 7.65 17.06
N PRO A 56 5.03 6.48 17.24
CA PRO A 56 4.18 5.86 16.22
C PRO A 56 3.03 6.76 15.75
N VAL A 57 2.48 7.58 16.65
CA VAL A 57 1.39 8.51 16.35
C VAL A 57 1.84 9.60 15.38
N VAL A 58 3.03 10.19 15.61
CA VAL A 58 3.59 11.23 14.74
C VAL A 58 4.02 10.64 13.40
N ALA A 59 4.57 9.42 13.42
CA ALA A 59 4.91 8.68 12.20
C ALA A 59 3.67 8.38 11.33
N MET A 60 2.55 8.00 11.94
CA MET A 60 1.28 7.81 11.23
C MET A 60 0.78 9.11 10.59
N PHE A 61 0.82 10.22 11.33
CA PHE A 61 0.36 11.51 10.82
C PHE A 61 1.20 11.97 9.61
N ALA A 62 2.52 11.84 9.71
CA ALA A 62 3.44 12.14 8.62
C ALA A 62 3.24 11.21 7.41
N ALA A 63 2.94 9.93 7.64
CA ALA A 63 2.63 8.97 6.60
C ALA A 63 1.32 9.25 5.85
N THR A 64 0.29 9.73 6.57
CA THR A 64 -0.95 10.17 5.94
C THR A 64 -0.71 11.39 5.05
N VAL A 65 0.03 12.39 5.55
CA VAL A 65 0.36 13.60 4.77
C VAL A 65 1.21 13.27 3.56
N SER A 66 2.21 12.39 3.69
CA SER A 66 3.03 11.97 2.56
C SER A 66 2.21 11.24 1.51
N GLY A 67 1.32 10.33 1.93
CA GLY A 67 0.40 9.62 1.04
C GLY A 67 -0.54 10.57 0.30
N MET A 68 -1.04 11.62 0.95
CA MET A 68 -1.91 12.62 0.28
C MET A 68 -1.19 13.45 -0.79
N LEU A 69 0.15 13.51 -0.75
CA LEU A 69 0.98 14.28 -1.70
C LEU A 69 1.53 13.43 -2.85
N ALA A 70 1.35 12.10 -2.80
CA ALA A 70 1.77 11.15 -3.84
C ALA A 70 0.77 11.10 -4.99
#